data_AF-A0A4R2P2A2-F1
#
_entry.id   AF-A0A4R2P2A2-F1
#
_cell.length_a   1.000
_cell.length_b   1.000
_cell.length_c   1.000
_cell.angle_alpha   90.00
_cell.angle_beta   90.00
_cell.angle_gamma   90.00
#
_symmetry.space_group_name_H-M   'P 1'
#
loop_
_entity.id
_entity.type
_entity.pdbx_description
1 polymer ?
#
loop_
_entity_poly.entity_id
_entity_poly.type
_entity_poly.pdbx_seq_one_letter_code
_entity_poly.pdbx_strand_id
1 'polypeptide(L)'
;MFKGLFKKRKKTPSKIETWKKFELFELFNDLDKAKKTLSKLYEGDSEVSENAKKFYQEFLEELNDLKYQNVPDFERICIWFAPNSSWNYFNGIAEIELGNRIYERANNWNKANNYSV
;
A
#
# COMPACT_ATOMS: atom_id res chain seq x y z
N MET A 1 -23.06 47.14 18.10
CA MET A 1 -22.66 45.90 18.82
C MET A 1 -22.47 44.80 17.78
N PHE A 2 -21.27 44.65 17.21
CA PHE A 2 -21.00 43.64 16.18
C PHE A 2 -20.44 42.38 16.84
N LYS A 3 -21.29 41.37 17.06
CA LYS A 3 -20.84 40.02 17.42
C LYS A 3 -20.35 39.34 16.13
N GLY A 4 -19.06 39.48 15.84
CA GLY A 4 -18.40 38.78 14.75
C GLY A 4 -18.41 37.27 15.00
N LEU A 5 -19.19 36.52 14.22
CA LEU A 5 -19.05 35.08 14.12
C LEU A 5 -17.74 34.76 13.39
N PHE A 6 -16.66 34.59 14.14
CA PHE A 6 -15.46 33.94 13.62
C PHE A 6 -15.78 32.46 13.39
N LYS A 7 -16.30 32.11 12.20
CA LYS A 7 -16.31 30.72 11.72
C LYS A 7 -14.84 30.28 11.66
N LYS A 8 -14.40 29.46 12.61
CA LYS A 8 -13.09 28.79 12.57
C LYS A 8 -13.01 28.05 11.23
N ARG A 9 -12.17 28.52 10.30
CA ARG A 9 -11.88 27.80 9.07
C ARG A 9 -11.32 26.43 9.48
N LYS A 10 -12.00 25.34 9.11
CA LYS A 10 -11.45 23.99 9.27
C LYS A 10 -10.13 23.98 8.50
N LYS A 11 -9.01 23.82 9.22
CA LYS A 11 -7.68 23.79 8.63
C LYS A 11 -7.63 22.53 7.77
N THR A 12 -7.40 22.69 6.47
CA THR A 12 -7.14 21.54 5.58
C THR A 12 -5.87 20.86 6.07
N PRO A 13 -5.89 19.54 6.34
CA PRO A 13 -4.71 18.83 6.77
C PRO A 13 -3.61 18.96 5.71
N SER A 14 -2.38 19.15 6.16
CA SER A 14 -1.20 19.09 5.30
C SER A 14 -1.02 17.71 4.67
N LYS A 15 -0.19 17.61 3.63
CA LYS A 15 0.15 16.33 3.00
C LYS A 15 0.67 15.32 4.02
N ILE A 16 1.57 15.76 4.90
CA ILE A 16 2.17 14.90 5.94
C ILE A 16 1.12 14.43 6.95
N GLU A 17 0.22 15.31 7.40
CA GLU A 17 -0.87 14.92 8.31
C GLU A 17 -1.81 13.93 7.66
N THR A 18 -2.09 14.10 6.37
CA THR A 18 -2.92 13.16 5.59
C THR A 18 -2.20 11.81 5.47
N TRP A 19 -0.91 11.80 5.15
CA TRP A 19 -0.12 10.57 5.02
C TRP A 19 -0.04 9.81 6.35
N LYS A 20 0.14 10.51 7.47
CA LYS A 20 0.09 9.92 8.81
C LYS A 20 -1.29 9.35 9.14
N LYS A 21 -2.36 10.08 8.80
CA LYS A 21 -3.74 9.63 9.04
C LYS A 21 -4.04 8.30 8.33
N PHE A 22 -3.53 8.11 7.13
CA PHE A 22 -3.71 6.89 6.34
C PHE A 22 -2.58 5.87 6.51
N GLU A 23 -1.68 6.10 7.47
CA GLU A 23 -0.57 5.19 7.77
C GLU A 23 0.27 4.85 6.53
N LEU A 24 0.51 5.82 5.64
CA LEU A 24 1.23 5.56 4.38
C LEU A 24 2.69 5.18 4.60
N PHE A 25 3.33 5.70 5.65
CA PHE A 25 4.69 5.31 5.99
C PHE A 25 4.75 3.85 6.42
N GLU A 26 3.77 3.41 7.20
CA GLU A 26 3.60 2.03 7.64
C GLU A 26 3.25 1.10 6.47
N LEU A 27 2.43 1.56 5.52
CA LEU A 27 2.15 0.86 4.28
C LEU A 27 3.44 0.63 3.47
N PHE A 28 4.25 1.66 3.24
CA PHE A 28 5.53 1.50 2.53
C PHE A 28 6.50 0.59 3.27
N ASN A 29 6.56 0.66 4.60
CA ASN A 29 7.37 -0.26 5.40
C ASN A 29 6.91 -1.71 5.24
N ASP A 30 5.60 -1.97 5.22
CA ASP A 30 5.07 -3.31 5.02
C ASP A 30 5.27 -3.81 3.57
N LEU A 31 5.18 -2.92 2.57
CA LEU A 31 5.53 -3.24 1.17
C LEU A 31 7.02 -3.60 1.01
N ASP A 32 7.92 -2.89 1.69
CA ASP A 32 9.34 -3.23 1.70
C ASP A 32 9.61 -4.57 2.42
N LYS A 33 8.80 -4.96 3.41
CA LYS A 33 8.85 -6.32 4.00
C LYS A 33 8.35 -7.38 3.04
N ALA A 34 7.27 -7.11 2.29
CA ALA A 34 6.78 -8.01 1.25
C ALA A 34 7.85 -8.22 0.16
N LYS A 35 8.52 -7.15 -0.27
CA LYS A 35 9.68 -7.22 -1.18
C LYS A 35 10.77 -8.16 -0.68
N LYS A 36 11.16 -8.05 0.60
CA LYS A 36 12.19 -8.91 1.20
C LYS A 36 11.76 -10.37 1.26
N THR A 37 10.48 -10.62 1.54
CA THR A 37 9.90 -11.97 1.59
C THR A 37 9.97 -12.62 0.21
N LEU A 38 9.51 -11.89 -0.82
CA LEU A 38 9.59 -12.35 -2.20
C LEU A 38 11.04 -12.59 -2.63
N SER A 39 11.97 -11.66 -2.38
CA SER A 39 13.40 -11.80 -2.74
C SER A 39 14.00 -13.12 -2.25
N LYS A 40 13.71 -13.50 -1.00
CA LYS A 40 14.21 -14.74 -0.41
C LYS A 40 13.65 -15.98 -1.11
N LEU A 41 12.40 -15.95 -1.55
CA LEU A 41 11.79 -17.04 -2.33
C LEU A 41 12.50 -17.19 -3.69
N TYR A 42 12.93 -16.10 -4.33
CA TYR A 42 13.66 -16.15 -5.61
C TYR A 42 15.13 -16.54 -5.48
N GLU A 43 15.81 -16.10 -4.42
CA GLU A 43 17.24 -16.37 -4.23
C GLU A 43 17.51 -17.83 -3.84
N GLY A 44 16.52 -18.52 -3.26
CA GLY A 44 16.68 -19.88 -2.71
C GLY A 44 16.24 -21.03 -3.61
N ASP A 45 15.56 -20.77 -4.73
CA ASP A 45 14.81 -21.81 -5.43
C ASP A 45 14.97 -21.70 -6.96
N SER A 46 15.63 -22.67 -7.57
CA SER A 46 15.84 -22.72 -9.03
C SER A 46 14.57 -23.06 -9.81
N GLU A 47 13.51 -23.49 -9.12
CA GLU A 47 12.24 -23.94 -9.72
C GLU A 47 11.11 -22.92 -9.61
N VAL A 48 11.39 -21.67 -9.24
CA VAL A 48 10.33 -20.65 -9.20
C VAL A 48 9.74 -20.46 -10.60
N SER A 49 8.42 -20.67 -10.70
CA SER A 49 7.67 -20.53 -11.95
C SER A 49 7.87 -19.17 -12.61
N GLU A 50 7.81 -19.14 -13.94
CA GLU A 50 7.89 -17.90 -14.72
C GLU A 50 6.84 -16.87 -14.29
N ASN A 51 5.64 -17.33 -13.93
CA ASN A 51 4.55 -16.48 -13.45
C ASN A 51 4.91 -15.77 -12.14
N ALA A 52 5.57 -16.46 -11.23
CA ALA A 52 6.02 -15.87 -9.98
C ALA A 52 7.11 -14.82 -10.28
N LYS A 53 8.14 -15.14 -11.08
CA LYS A 53 9.20 -14.18 -11.46
C LYS A 53 8.62 -12.90 -12.05
N LYS A 54 7.65 -13.04 -12.96
CA LYS A 54 6.91 -11.93 -13.54
C LYS A 54 6.16 -11.11 -12.48
N PHE A 55 5.44 -11.76 -11.58
CA PHE A 55 4.77 -11.07 -10.47
C PHE A 55 5.76 -10.27 -9.60
N TYR A 56 6.91 -10.84 -9.26
CA TYR A 56 7.93 -10.13 -8.46
C TYR A 56 8.49 -8.91 -9.19
N GLN A 57 8.79 -9.02 -10.49
CA GLN A 57 9.25 -7.89 -11.28
C GLN A 57 8.19 -6.79 -11.36
N GLU A 58 6.94 -7.13 -11.69
CA GLU A 58 5.84 -6.17 -11.71
C GLU A 58 5.65 -5.50 -10.35
N PHE A 59 5.78 -6.25 -9.25
CA PHE A 59 5.70 -5.70 -7.90
C PHE A 59 6.84 -4.72 -7.58
N LEU A 60 8.06 -4.99 -8.03
CA LEU A 60 9.20 -4.09 -7.83
C LEU A 60 9.03 -2.77 -8.60
N GLU A 61 8.57 -2.85 -9.84
CA GLU A 61 8.29 -1.68 -10.68
C GLU A 61 7.21 -0.81 -10.04
N GLU A 62 6.08 -1.41 -9.67
CA GLU A 62 4.98 -0.72 -9.01
C GLU A 62 5.43 -0.02 -7.71
N LEU A 63 6.17 -0.74 -6.85
CA LEU A 63 6.67 -0.17 -5.60
C LEU A 63 7.63 1.00 -5.83
N ASN A 64 8.43 0.95 -6.89
CA ASN A 64 9.31 2.04 -7.25
C ASN A 64 8.51 3.26 -7.72
N ASP A 65 7.52 3.06 -8.60
CA ASP A 65 6.69 4.13 -9.13
C ASP A 65 5.90 4.84 -8.01
N LEU A 66 5.30 4.08 -7.10
CA LEU A 66 4.55 4.60 -5.95
C LEU A 66 5.39 5.54 -5.06
N LYS A 67 6.70 5.30 -4.92
CA LYS A 67 7.59 6.13 -4.11
C LYS A 67 7.83 7.52 -4.71
N TYR A 68 7.64 7.68 -6.02
CA TYR A 68 7.83 8.95 -6.72
C TYR A 68 6.52 9.69 -7.06
N GLN A 69 5.37 9.04 -6.88
CA GLN A 69 4.07 9.67 -7.12
C GLN A 69 3.74 10.74 -6.07
N ASN A 70 3.20 11.88 -6.51
CA ASN A 70 2.78 12.95 -5.59
C ASN A 70 1.56 12.53 -4.75
N VAL A 71 0.62 11.83 -5.40
CA VAL A 71 -0.54 11.17 -4.81
C VAL A 71 -0.48 9.72 -5.28
N PRO A 72 0.02 8.79 -4.45
CA PRO A 72 0.17 7.39 -4.85
C PRO A 72 -1.18 6.75 -5.16
N ASP A 73 -1.27 5.93 -6.21
CA ASP A 73 -2.44 5.09 -6.48
C ASP A 73 -2.16 3.63 -6.13
N PHE A 74 -2.77 3.13 -5.06
CA PHE A 74 -2.54 1.75 -4.60
C PHE A 74 -3.53 0.73 -5.18
N GLU A 75 -4.18 0.98 -6.32
CA GLU A 75 -5.19 0.06 -6.86
C GLU A 75 -4.59 -1.33 -7.15
N ARG A 76 -3.42 -1.35 -7.77
CA ARG A 76 -2.72 -2.61 -8.07
C ARG A 76 -2.26 -3.34 -6.81
N ILE A 77 -1.81 -2.61 -5.80
CA ILE A 77 -1.49 -3.16 -4.48
C ILE A 77 -2.74 -3.78 -3.84
N CYS A 78 -3.91 -3.13 -3.94
CA CYS A 78 -5.16 -3.69 -3.45
C CYS A 78 -5.48 -5.03 -4.12
N ILE A 79 -5.30 -5.13 -5.44
CA ILE A 79 -5.56 -6.37 -6.20
C ILE A 79 -4.63 -7.50 -5.74
N TRP A 80 -3.33 -7.21 -5.60
CA TRP A 80 -2.32 -8.22 -5.29
C TRP A 80 -2.34 -8.73 -3.84
N PHE A 81 -2.83 -7.92 -2.90
CA PHE A 81 -2.86 -8.25 -1.48
C PHE A 81 -4.28 -8.47 -0.93
N ALA A 82 -5.31 -8.44 -1.78
CA ALA A 82 -6.68 -8.74 -1.37
C ALA A 82 -6.76 -10.13 -0.69
N PRO A 83 -7.74 -10.35 0.21
CA PRO A 83 -7.98 -11.68 0.74
C PRO A 83 -8.17 -12.71 -0.38
N ASN A 84 -7.48 -13.85 -0.30
CA ASN A 84 -7.46 -14.93 -1.29
C ASN A 84 -6.83 -14.58 -2.65
N SER A 85 -5.98 -13.55 -2.69
CA SER A 85 -5.27 -13.12 -3.90
C SER A 85 -3.95 -13.87 -4.14
N SER A 86 -3.24 -13.44 -5.20
CA SER A 86 -1.91 -13.92 -5.57
C SER A 86 -0.93 -14.01 -4.41
N TRP A 87 -0.97 -13.07 -3.45
CA TRP A 87 -0.11 -13.10 -2.26
C TRP A 87 -0.30 -14.34 -1.38
N ASN A 88 -1.52 -14.87 -1.29
CA ASN A 88 -1.85 -16.00 -0.42
C ASN A 88 -1.31 -17.34 -0.95
N TYR A 89 -0.94 -17.41 -2.23
CA TYR A 89 -0.35 -18.62 -2.82
C TYR A 89 1.10 -18.87 -2.36
N PHE A 90 1.78 -17.85 -1.84
CA PHE A 90 3.21 -17.91 -1.59
C PHE A 90 3.59 -18.19 -0.13
N ASN A 91 2.67 -18.13 0.84
CA ASN A 91 3.11 -17.93 2.23
C ASN A 91 2.29 -18.57 3.37
N GLY A 92 2.90 -18.61 4.57
CA GLY A 92 2.31 -19.06 5.84
C GLY A 92 1.55 -17.97 6.61
N ILE A 93 1.17 -18.27 7.87
CA ILE A 93 0.25 -17.45 8.68
C ILE A 93 0.78 -16.03 8.91
N ALA A 94 2.07 -15.86 9.21
CA ALA A 94 2.66 -14.54 9.49
C ALA A 94 2.66 -13.62 8.25
N GLU A 95 2.78 -14.20 7.07
CA GLU A 95 2.77 -13.51 5.81
C GLU A 95 1.35 -13.18 5.34
N ILE A 96 0.35 -14.00 5.69
CA ILE A 96 -1.08 -13.68 5.50
C ILE A 96 -1.42 -12.41 6.28
N GLU A 97 -0.98 -12.28 7.53
CA GLU A 97 -1.18 -11.07 8.32
C GLU A 97 -0.52 -9.83 7.69
N LEU A 98 0.70 -9.99 7.15
CA LEU A 98 1.37 -8.92 6.42
C LEU A 98 0.53 -8.47 5.21
N GLY A 99 0.02 -9.41 4.43
CA GLY A 99 -0.81 -9.10 3.26
C GLY A 99 -2.10 -8.38 3.62
N ASN A 100 -2.79 -8.83 4.67
CA ASN A 100 -4.00 -8.18 5.16
C ASN A 100 -3.75 -6.73 5.58
N ARG A 101 -2.67 -6.46 6.33
CA ARG A 101 -2.30 -5.09 6.72
C ARG A 101 -2.00 -4.19 5.53
N ILE A 102 -1.31 -4.72 4.51
CA ILE A 102 -1.03 -3.99 3.27
C ILE A 102 -2.35 -3.62 2.57
N TYR A 103 -3.23 -4.61 2.39
CA TYR A 103 -4.51 -4.41 1.74
C TYR A 103 -5.39 -3.40 2.46
N GLU A 104 -5.53 -3.50 3.79
CA GLU A 104 -6.37 -2.59 4.57
C GLU A 104 -5.93 -1.13 4.43
N ARG A 105 -4.63 -0.85 4.55
CA ARG A 105 -4.11 0.53 4.42
C ARG A 105 -4.24 1.07 3.00
N ALA A 106 -3.89 0.26 1.99
CA ALA A 106 -4.02 0.62 0.59
C ALA A 106 -5.48 0.93 0.21
N ASN A 107 -6.40 0.06 0.62
CA ASN A 107 -7.84 0.22 0.35
C ASN A 107 -8.43 1.44 1.07
N ASN A 108 -8.01 1.71 2.31
CA ASN A 108 -8.45 2.89 3.05
C ASN A 108 -8.00 4.20 2.38
N TRP A 109 -6.76 4.24 1.88
CA TRP A 109 -6.25 5.36 1.09
C TRP A 109 -7.03 5.54 -0.22
N ASN A 110 -7.18 4.47 -1.01
CA ASN A 110 -7.88 4.55 -2.30
C ASN A 110 -9.33 4.95 -2.14
N LYS A 111 -10.06 4.40 -1.15
CA LYS A 111 -11.43 4.84 -0.85
C LYS A 111 -11.46 6.34 -0.55
N ALA A 112 -10.57 6.83 0.30
CA ALA A 112 -10.54 8.24 0.64
C ALA A 112 -10.27 9.15 -0.56
N ASN A 113 -9.39 8.74 -1.49
CA ASN A 113 -9.11 9.53 -2.69
C ASN A 113 -10.19 9.39 -3.77
N ASN A 114 -10.82 8.22 -3.92
CA ASN A 114 -11.91 8.01 -4.88
C ASN A 114 -13.19 8.77 -4.52
N TYR A 115 -13.42 9.06 -3.23
CA TYR A 115 -14.51 9.94 -2.77
C TYR A 115 -14.11 11.43 -2.66
N SER A 116 -12.87 11.79 -3.03
CA SER A 116 -12.36 13.16 -2.96
C SER A 116 -12.18 13.83 -4.33
N VAL A 117 -12.67 13.22 -5.41
CA VAL A 117 -12.73 13.78 -6.77
C VAL A 117 -14.14 14.29 -7.06
#